data_AF-A0A7J7I3I2-F1
#
_entry.id   AF-A0A7J7I3I2-F1
#
_cell.length_a   1.000
_cell.length_b   1.000
_cell.length_c   1.000
_cell.angle_alpha   90.00
_cell.angle_beta   90.00
_cell.angle_gamma   90.00
#
_symmetry.space_group_name_H-M   'P 1'
#
loop_
_entity.id
_entity.type
_entity.pdbx_description
1 polymer ?
#
loop_
_entity_poly.entity_id
_entity_poly.type
_entity_poly.pdbx_seq_one_letter_code
_entity_poly.pdbx_strand_id
1 'polypeptide(L)'
;MSKAVLTSIVLKQNVTMLAIVSTRMLGQYGFLAKVFSTFEDLGNFVDVAATSEVSISLTLDPSKLWSKELIQQASEFDHVVEELEKITVVNLLQKRLIISLIGNVQRSSLILEKVFCVLRTSGVNV
;
A
#
# COMPACT_ATOMS: atom_id res chain seq x y z
N MET A 1 -18.47 -0.78 26.20
CA MET A 1 -17.27 -1.27 25.46
C MET A 1 -17.56 -2.66 24.92
N SER A 2 -17.35 -2.90 23.63
CA SER A 2 -17.59 -4.21 23.01
C SER A 2 -16.69 -5.29 23.62
N LYS A 3 -17.26 -6.47 23.91
CA LYS A 3 -16.51 -7.65 24.36
C LYS A 3 -15.76 -8.35 23.22
N ALA A 4 -16.07 -8.02 21.97
CA ALA A 4 -15.46 -8.66 20.81
C ALA A 4 -13.98 -8.32 20.71
N VAL A 5 -13.14 -9.33 20.45
CA VAL A 5 -11.70 -9.17 20.22
C VAL A 5 -11.47 -8.74 18.76
N LEU A 6 -12.04 -9.49 17.81
CA LEU A 6 -12.04 -9.18 16.39
C LEU A 6 -13.50 -9.05 15.94
N THR A 7 -13.76 -8.09 15.08
CA THR A 7 -15.11 -7.75 14.58
C THR A 7 -15.30 -8.24 13.14
N SER A 8 -14.32 -8.02 12.27
CA SER A 8 -14.43 -8.38 10.85
C SER A 8 -13.04 -8.58 10.21
N ILE A 9 -13.01 -9.33 9.10
CA ILE A 9 -11.86 -9.51 8.23
C ILE A 9 -12.29 -9.09 6.83
N VAL A 10 -11.55 -8.17 6.23
CA VAL A 10 -11.82 -7.64 4.89
C VAL A 10 -10.69 -8.05 3.95
N LEU A 11 -11.06 -8.47 2.74
CA LEU A 11 -10.11 -8.82 1.68
C LEU A 11 -10.28 -7.84 0.52
N LYS A 12 -9.19 -7.19 0.11
CA LYS A 12 -9.09 -6.52 -1.20
C LYS A 12 -8.16 -7.34 -2.10
N GLN A 13 -8.66 -7.69 -3.28
CA GLN A 13 -7.92 -8.46 -4.28
C GLN A 13 -7.43 -7.57 -5.42
N ASN A 14 -6.46 -8.06 -6.20
CA ASN A 14 -5.93 -7.38 -7.38
C ASN A 14 -5.41 -5.97 -7.10
N VAL A 15 -4.73 -5.81 -5.96
CA VAL A 15 -4.12 -4.54 -5.57
C VAL A 15 -2.77 -4.41 -6.25
N THR A 16 -2.50 -3.21 -6.79
CA THR A 16 -1.19 -2.81 -7.30
C THR A 16 -0.43 -2.09 -6.20
N MET A 17 0.80 -2.52 -5.94
CA MET A 17 1.70 -1.92 -4.97
C MET A 17 2.92 -1.32 -5.67
N LEU A 18 3.26 -0.08 -5.32
CA LEU A 18 4.49 0.59 -5.72
C LEU A 18 5.44 0.61 -4.53
N ALA A 19 6.65 0.08 -4.72
CA ALA A 19 7.74 0.19 -3.76
C ALA A 19 8.77 1.20 -4.29
N ILE A 20 8.91 2.31 -3.58
CA ILE A 20 9.80 3.42 -3.89
C ILE A 20 11.00 3.32 -2.94
N VAL A 21 12.21 3.24 -3.47
CA VAL A 21 13.45 3.10 -2.68
C VAL A 21 14.40 4.25 -3.01
N SER A 22 14.68 5.08 -2.01
CA SER A 22 15.59 6.22 -2.13
C SER A 22 16.34 6.47 -0.83
N THR A 23 17.67 6.38 -0.87
CA THR A 23 18.52 6.83 0.24
C THR A 23 18.44 8.34 0.46
N ARG A 24 17.97 9.11 -0.55
CA ARG A 24 17.77 10.56 -0.43
C ARG A 24 16.63 10.92 0.51
N MET A 25 15.70 9.99 0.77
CA MET A 25 14.61 10.19 1.73
C MET A 25 15.12 10.42 3.15
N LEU A 26 16.27 9.84 3.51
CA LEU A 26 16.79 9.86 4.86
C LEU A 26 17.13 11.28 5.31
N GLY A 27 16.40 11.79 6.30
CA GLY A 27 16.60 13.14 6.85
C GLY A 27 16.19 14.28 5.92
N GLN A 28 15.60 13.98 4.75
CA GLN A 28 15.16 14.99 3.79
C GLN A 28 13.71 15.37 4.05
N TYR A 29 13.47 16.65 4.37
CA TYR A 29 12.12 17.19 4.40
C TYR A 29 11.53 17.30 2.99
N GLY A 30 10.22 17.10 2.86
CA GLY A 30 9.50 17.27 1.60
C GLY A 30 9.58 16.11 0.61
N PHE A 31 10.35 15.05 0.89
CA PHE A 31 10.39 13.87 0.01
C PHE A 31 9.01 13.22 -0.14
N LEU A 32 8.34 12.94 0.98
CA LEU A 32 6.98 12.39 0.99
C LEU A 32 5.99 13.34 0.29
N ALA A 33 6.08 14.64 0.55
CA ALA A 33 5.22 15.63 -0.08
C ALA A 33 5.37 15.60 -1.62
N LYS A 34 6.61 15.52 -2.11
CA LYS A 34 6.89 15.40 -3.54
C LYS A 34 6.35 14.11 -4.16
N VAL A 35 6.47 12.99 -3.44
CA VAL A 35 5.89 11.71 -3.91
C VAL A 35 4.38 11.82 -4.02
N PHE A 36 3.69 12.30 -2.97
CA PHE A 36 2.23 12.41 -2.98
C PHE A 36 1.71 13.47 -3.94
N SER A 37 2.44 14.57 -4.18
CA SER A 37 2.05 15.57 -5.19
C SER A 37 2.06 14.98 -6.60
N THR A 38 2.99 14.07 -6.93
CA THR A 38 2.97 13.35 -8.21
C THR A 38 1.70 12.52 -8.40
N PHE A 39 1.19 11.88 -7.35
CA PHE A 39 -0.09 11.16 -7.42
C PHE A 39 -1.29 12.11 -7.53
N GLU A 40 -1.24 13.27 -6.86
CA GLU A 40 -2.28 14.30 -6.95
C GLU A 40 -2.37 14.87 -8.37
N ASP A 41 -1.24 15.25 -8.97
CA ASP A 41 -1.15 15.83 -10.32
C ASP A 41 -1.71 14.88 -11.40
N LEU A 42 -1.55 13.57 -11.19
CA LEU A 42 -2.02 12.52 -12.10
C LEU A 42 -3.43 12.00 -11.75
N GLY A 43 -4.02 12.46 -10.65
CA GLY A 43 -5.37 12.06 -10.23
C GLY A 43 -5.47 10.62 -9.72
N ASN A 44 -4.36 10.05 -9.23
CA ASN A 44 -4.32 8.67 -8.72
C ASN A 44 -4.55 8.61 -7.21
N PHE A 45 -5.39 7.67 -6.76
CA PHE A 45 -5.68 7.47 -5.34
C PHE A 45 -4.77 6.43 -4.70
N VAL A 46 -4.11 6.83 -3.61
CA VAL A 46 -3.37 5.93 -2.71
C VAL A 46 -4.33 5.40 -1.63
N ASP A 47 -4.32 4.08 -1.41
CA ASP A 47 -5.14 3.36 -0.42
C ASP A 47 -4.39 3.14 0.90
N VAL A 48 -3.20 2.52 0.83
CA VAL A 48 -2.35 2.22 2.00
C VAL A 48 -0.94 2.73 1.74
N ALA A 49 -0.33 3.29 2.76
CA ALA A 49 1.07 3.72 2.75
C ALA A 49 1.82 3.11 3.94
N ALA A 50 3.03 2.61 3.68
CA ALA A 50 3.97 2.15 4.70
C ALA A 50 5.36 2.71 4.38
N THR A 51 6.14 3.05 5.40
CA THR A 51 7.46 3.65 5.23
C THR A 51 8.53 2.89 6.00
N SER A 52 9.75 2.93 5.47
CA SER A 52 10.98 2.65 6.21
C SER A 52 11.83 3.93 6.25
N GLU A 53 13.08 3.83 6.71
CA GLU A 53 14.03 4.92 6.70
C GLU A 53 14.39 5.41 5.28
N VAL A 54 14.36 4.49 4.30
CA VAL A 54 14.84 4.74 2.93
C VAL A 54 13.86 4.25 1.85
N SER A 55 12.65 3.86 2.24
CA SER A 55 11.64 3.39 1.30
C SER A 55 10.22 3.76 1.70
N ILE A 56 9.36 3.80 0.69
CA ILE A 56 7.92 3.97 0.83
C ILE A 56 7.25 2.88 0.00
N SER A 57 6.28 2.18 0.58
CA SER A 57 5.41 1.26 -0.14
C SER A 57 4.00 1.84 -0.17
N LEU A 58 3.43 1.98 -1.35
CA LEU A 58 2.11 2.54 -1.58
C LEU A 58 1.25 1.50 -2.29
N THR A 59 -0.01 1.35 -1.89
CA THR A 59 -0.99 0.56 -2.65
C THR A 59 -1.99 1.49 -3.29
N LEU A 60 -2.39 1.17 -4.51
CA LEU A 60 -3.34 1.97 -5.27
C LEU A 60 -4.72 1.29 -5.23
N ASP A 61 -5.77 2.08 -5.07
CA ASP A 61 -7.13 1.54 -5.00
C ASP A 61 -7.58 1.14 -6.40
N PRO A 62 -7.74 -0.17 -6.69
CA PRO A 62 -8.22 -0.58 -7.99
C PRO A 62 -9.59 0.04 -8.24
N SER A 63 -10.53 0.05 -7.27
CA SER A 63 -11.96 0.32 -7.47
C SER A 63 -12.30 1.70 -8.08
N LYS A 64 -11.42 2.69 -7.91
CA LYS A 64 -11.59 4.03 -8.48
C LYS A 64 -10.98 4.20 -9.87
N LEU A 65 -10.23 3.21 -10.36
CA LEU A 65 -9.68 3.17 -11.72
C LEU A 65 -10.65 2.51 -12.72
N TRP A 66 -11.65 1.73 -12.27
CA TRP A 66 -12.54 0.91 -13.13
C TRP A 66 -13.55 1.73 -13.95
N SER A 67 -13.59 3.05 -13.80
CA SER A 67 -14.33 3.95 -14.70
C SER A 67 -13.61 4.22 -16.02
N LYS A 68 -12.36 3.76 -16.18
CA LYS A 68 -11.56 3.90 -17.40
C LYS A 68 -11.19 2.54 -17.99
N GLU A 69 -11.12 2.46 -19.32
CA GLU A 69 -10.77 1.26 -20.08
C GLU A 69 -9.39 0.72 -19.67
N LEU A 70 -9.23 -0.60 -19.62
CA LEU A 70 -8.00 -1.30 -19.19
C LEU A 70 -6.71 -0.80 -19.89
N ILE A 71 -6.83 -0.29 -21.12
CA ILE A 71 -5.71 0.25 -21.90
C ILE A 71 -5.23 1.59 -21.33
N GLN A 72 -6.15 2.45 -20.86
CA GLN A 72 -5.80 3.73 -20.22
C GLN A 72 -5.19 3.54 -18.84
N GLN A 73 -5.58 2.49 -18.13
CA GLN A 73 -5.01 2.19 -16.81
C GLN A 73 -3.52 1.84 -16.88
N ALA A 74 -3.10 1.05 -17.88
CA ALA A 74 -1.69 0.72 -18.07
C ALA A 74 -0.85 1.98 -18.34
N SER A 75 -1.31 2.84 -19.26
CA SER A 75 -0.61 4.10 -19.57
C SER A 75 -0.52 5.06 -18.38
N GLU A 76 -1.56 5.14 -17.53
CA GLU A 76 -1.53 6.03 -16.36
C GLU A 76 -0.51 5.58 -15.31
N PHE A 77 -0.40 4.27 -15.05
CA PHE A 77 0.63 3.76 -14.14
C PHE A 77 2.04 3.93 -14.70
N ASP A 78 2.21 3.75 -16.00
CA ASP A 78 3.50 3.96 -16.66
C ASP A 78 3.94 5.42 -16.47
N HIS A 79 3.03 6.39 -16.62
CA HIS A 79 3.34 7.80 -16.35
C HIS A 79 3.69 8.10 -14.88
N VAL A 80 2.97 7.53 -13.92
CA VAL A 80 3.32 7.68 -12.48
C VAL A 80 4.72 7.12 -12.22
N VAL A 81 5.03 5.95 -12.77
CA VAL A 81 6.33 5.31 -12.62
C VAL A 81 7.42 6.16 -13.28
N GLU A 82 7.22 6.62 -14.52
CA GLU A 82 8.15 7.50 -15.24
C GLU A 82 8.47 8.79 -14.46
N GLU A 83 7.47 9.45 -13.88
CA GLU A 83 7.68 10.68 -13.10
C GLU A 83 8.44 10.40 -11.79
N LEU A 84 8.10 9.32 -11.10
CA LEU A 84 8.79 8.93 -9.87
C LEU A 84 10.21 8.43 -10.14
N GLU A 85 10.45 7.74 -11.25
CA GLU A 85 11.76 7.22 -11.66
C GLU A 85 12.80 8.32 -11.93
N LYS A 86 12.36 9.54 -12.23
CA LYS A 86 13.25 10.73 -12.29
C LYS A 86 13.91 11.05 -10.96
N ILE A 87 13.36 10.57 -9.84
CA ILE A 87 13.74 10.97 -8.49
C ILE A 87 14.30 9.78 -7.68
N THR A 88 13.84 8.57 -7.98
CA THR A 88 14.02 7.38 -7.13
C THR A 88 13.84 6.09 -7.92
N VAL A 89 14.30 4.95 -7.39
CA VAL A 89 13.96 3.63 -7.97
C VAL A 89 12.53 3.27 -7.58
N VAL A 90 11.74 2.79 -8.56
CA VAL A 90 10.34 2.40 -8.39
C VAL A 90 10.18 0.94 -8.83
N ASN A 91 9.56 0.12 -7.98
CA ASN A 91 9.21 -1.26 -8.30
C ASN A 91 7.69 -1.42 -8.25
N LEU A 92 7.10 -1.85 -9.37
CA LEU A 92 5.66 -2.10 -9.47
C LEU A 92 5.37 -3.59 -9.24
N LEU A 93 4.49 -3.88 -8.29
CA LEU A 93 4.11 -5.23 -7.89
C LEU A 93 2.58 -5.39 -8.02
N GLN A 94 2.17 -6.14 -9.03
CA GLN A 94 0.75 -6.41 -9.31
C GLN A 94 0.24 -7.66 -8.58
N LYS A 95 -1.10 -7.83 -8.59
CA LYS A 95 -1.78 -9.03 -8.09
C LYS A 95 -1.49 -9.30 -6.61
N ARG A 96 -1.38 -8.24 -5.80
CA ARG A 96 -1.28 -8.33 -4.35
C ARG A 96 -2.67 -8.36 -3.71
N LEU A 97 -2.71 -8.80 -2.46
CA LEU A 97 -3.91 -8.88 -1.63
C LEU A 97 -3.69 -8.04 -0.37
N ILE A 98 -4.73 -7.33 0.06
CA ILE A 98 -4.75 -6.68 1.38
C ILE A 98 -5.77 -7.42 2.24
N ILE A 99 -5.34 -7.87 3.41
CA ILE A 99 -6.21 -8.40 4.46
C ILE A 99 -6.28 -7.37 5.58
N SER A 100 -7.44 -6.76 5.79
CA SER A 100 -7.67 -5.81 6.88
C SER A 100 -8.39 -6.50 8.04
N LEU A 101 -7.85 -6.33 9.24
CA LEU A 101 -8.42 -6.85 10.47
C LEU A 101 -9.10 -5.72 11.23
N ILE A 102 -10.42 -5.80 11.37
CA ILE A 102 -11.21 -4.83 12.11
C ILE A 102 -11.49 -5.43 13.48
N GLY A 103 -10.98 -4.82 14.55
CA GLY A 103 -11.10 -5.37 15.89
C GLY A 103 -10.89 -4.34 16.99
N ASN A 104 -10.85 -4.82 18.23
CA ASN A 104 -10.63 -3.97 19.39
C ASN A 104 -9.14 -3.59 19.51
N VAL A 105 -8.82 -2.31 19.28
CA VAL A 105 -7.46 -1.79 19.35
C VAL A 105 -6.79 -1.99 20.71
N GLN A 106 -7.55 -2.04 21.81
CA GLN A 106 -7.00 -2.31 23.15
C GLN A 106 -6.45 -3.75 23.28
N ARG A 107 -6.81 -4.63 22.36
CA ARG A 107 -6.36 -6.03 22.29
C ARG A 107 -5.49 -6.30 21.05
N SER A 108 -4.91 -5.25 20.44
CA SER A 108 -4.12 -5.35 19.21
C SER A 108 -3.01 -6.41 19.29
N SER A 109 -2.24 -6.44 20.39
CA SER A 109 -1.16 -7.43 20.56
C SER A 109 -1.67 -8.87 20.49
N LEU A 110 -2.80 -9.16 21.15
CA LEU A 110 -3.43 -10.50 21.12
C LEU A 110 -3.95 -10.84 19.72
N ILE A 111 -4.52 -9.86 19.01
CA ILE A 111 -5.01 -10.04 17.64
C ILE A 111 -3.83 -10.38 16.72
N LEU A 112 -2.76 -9.59 16.76
CA LEU A 112 -1.57 -9.77 15.93
C LEU A 112 -0.86 -11.10 16.23
N GLU A 113 -0.68 -11.44 17.51
CA GLU A 113 -0.09 -12.72 17.91
C GLU A 113 -0.83 -13.91 17.28
N LYS A 114 -2.16 -13.95 17.42
CA LYS A 114 -2.97 -15.03 16.86
C LYS A 114 -2.88 -15.09 15.34
N VAL A 115 -2.94 -13.94 14.68
CA VAL A 115 -2.89 -13.84 13.23
C VAL A 115 -1.54 -14.30 12.70
N PHE A 116 -0.43 -13.77 13.22
CA PHE A 116 0.91 -14.18 12.79
C PHE A 116 1.21 -15.65 13.11
N CYS A 117 0.64 -16.20 14.19
CA CYS A 117 0.74 -17.63 14.47
C CYS A 117 0.07 -18.47 13.37
N VAL A 118 -1.15 -18.09 12.95
CA VAL A 118 -1.87 -18.76 11.85
C VAL A 118 -1.13 -18.61 10.53
N LEU A 119 -0.71 -17.39 10.16
CA LEU A 119 0.00 -17.14 8.90
C LEU A 119 1.30 -17.94 8.80
N ARG A 120 2.08 -17.98 9.88
CA ARG A 120 3.30 -18.81 9.96
C ARG A 120 2.98 -20.30 9.79
N THR A 121 1.92 -20.80 10.44
CA THR A 121 1.52 -22.21 10.33
C THR A 121 1.08 -22.56 8.90
N SER A 122 0.51 -21.60 8.19
CA SER A 122 0.12 -21.73 6.78
C SER A 122 1.26 -21.42 5.79
N GLY A 123 2.47 -21.11 6.25
CA GLY A 123 3.61 -20.76 5.38
C GLY A 123 3.47 -19.43 4.63
N VAL A 124 2.66 -18.49 5.17
CA VAL A 124 2.41 -17.19 4.55
C VAL A 124 3.28 -16.12 5.22
N ASN A 125 4.04 -15.39 4.39
CA ASN A 125 4.80 -14.21 4.81
C ASN A 125 4.01 -12.94 4.49
N VAL A 126 4.00 -12.00 5.44
CA VAL A 126 3.40 -10.67 5.31
C VAL A 126 4.47 -9.66 4.98
#